data_AF-A0A2W1JNP4-F1
#
_entry.id   AF-A0A2W1JNP4-F1
#
_cell.length_a   1.000
_cell.length_b   1.000
_cell.length_c   1.000
_cell.angle_alpha   90.00
_cell.angle_beta   90.00
_cell.angle_gamma   90.00
#
_symmetry.space_group_name_H-M   'P 1'
#
loop_
_entity.id
_entity.type
_entity.pdbx_description
1 polymer ?
#
loop_
_entity_poly.entity_id
_entity_poly.type
_entity_poly.pdbx_seq_one_letter_code
_entity_poly.pdbx_strand_id
1 'polypeptide(L)'
;MVSALMTKGVSLQLTPMQIPDSIAQSGSDVGIEKNAVSQSEIVVHPGELCRVALELKNWESQAQQLTLKLDGTFPLEWCKTEAEPQRIAPLEQGSTHLVTVEVPAKKSWYTDLWFRVPQAFFEDQEVLSTHSVQHLELNFRGCLSVCPTSESEATRRSPTGLRPSPIEQSSFELYVRPRSTYTTFLPTVYQEIDVIHRFVKIFEEAFDPVVNSFSSMWANLDPLTAPQSLLPFLAHWVDWPLDAQLSLTQQRRLIRRAVEIYRSRGTRKGLRFYLHLYTGLPLDEEMSREEDKSISITEPSGQGCLLGVAQMGVDTVLGGGKAYHFEVRLRCEPDYPIDEQLVRRIIEQEKPAFCTYDLWIEHR
;
A
#
# COMPACT_ATOMS: atom_id res chain seq x y z
N MET A 1 -31.12 -28.56 -57.37
CA MET A 1 -32.03 -28.40 -56.21
C MET A 1 -31.42 -27.34 -55.32
N VAL A 2 -32.09 -26.20 -55.23
CA VAL A 2 -31.62 -24.98 -54.55
C VAL A 2 -31.85 -25.17 -53.05
N SER A 3 -30.77 -25.35 -52.29
CA SER A 3 -30.82 -25.37 -50.83
C SER A 3 -31.19 -23.97 -50.33
N ALA A 4 -32.31 -23.91 -49.60
CA ALA A 4 -32.92 -22.70 -49.10
C ALA A 4 -31.92 -21.85 -48.29
N LEU A 5 -31.70 -20.62 -48.74
CA LEU A 5 -31.12 -19.53 -47.97
C LEU A 5 -32.02 -19.27 -46.75
N MET A 6 -31.67 -19.85 -45.60
CA MET A 6 -32.22 -19.41 -44.32
C MET A 6 -31.62 -18.04 -44.00
N THR A 7 -32.40 -17.00 -44.25
CA THR A 7 -32.12 -15.61 -43.87
C THR A 7 -31.99 -15.54 -42.34
N LYS A 8 -30.74 -15.43 -41.83
CA LYS A 8 -30.48 -15.07 -40.43
C LYS A 8 -31.02 -13.65 -40.20
N GLY A 9 -32.12 -13.53 -39.44
CA GLY A 9 -32.81 -12.26 -39.16
C GLY A 9 -32.12 -11.40 -38.10
N VAL A 10 -31.23 -11.98 -37.28
CA VAL A 10 -30.53 -11.29 -36.18
C VAL A 10 -29.04 -11.62 -36.25
N SER A 11 -28.19 -10.64 -35.92
CA SER A 11 -26.75 -10.86 -35.72
C SER A 11 -26.30 -10.34 -34.35
N LEU A 12 -25.54 -11.16 -33.61
CA LEU A 12 -25.04 -10.85 -32.28
C LEU A 12 -23.51 -10.78 -32.28
N GLN A 13 -22.95 -9.64 -31.88
CA GLN A 13 -21.51 -9.41 -31.79
C GLN A 13 -21.15 -9.06 -30.34
N LEU A 14 -20.14 -9.74 -29.81
CA LEU A 14 -19.56 -9.50 -28.49
C LEU A 14 -18.16 -8.91 -28.68
N THR A 15 -17.98 -7.67 -28.26
CA THR A 15 -16.70 -6.96 -28.34
C THR A 15 -16.17 -6.71 -26.93
N PRO A 16 -15.12 -7.43 -26.47
CA PRO A 16 -14.48 -7.09 -25.20
C PRO A 16 -13.87 -5.69 -25.31
N MET A 17 -14.13 -4.82 -24.33
CA MET A 17 -13.53 -3.47 -24.31
C MET A 17 -12.12 -3.47 -23.73
N GLN A 18 -11.77 -4.51 -22.97
CA GLN A 18 -10.40 -4.79 -22.56
C GLN A 18 -9.80 -5.77 -23.57
N ILE A 19 -8.92 -5.26 -24.43
CA ILE A 19 -8.16 -6.12 -25.34
C ILE A 19 -7.17 -6.89 -24.47
N PRO A 20 -7.08 -8.22 -24.60
CA PRO A 20 -6.04 -8.98 -23.92
C PRO A 20 -4.66 -8.42 -24.31
N ASP A 21 -3.80 -8.16 -23.33
CA ASP A 21 -2.45 -7.63 -23.59
C ASP A 21 -1.63 -8.54 -24.53
N SER A 22 -1.96 -9.83 -24.58
CA SER A 22 -1.41 -10.82 -25.52
C SER A 22 -1.82 -10.60 -26.99
N ILE A 23 -2.96 -9.95 -27.25
CA ILE A 23 -3.49 -9.70 -28.61
C ILE A 23 -3.16 -8.27 -29.07
N ALA A 24 -3.00 -7.33 -28.14
CA ALA A 24 -2.80 -5.91 -28.42
C ALA A 24 -1.52 -5.60 -29.23
N GLN A 25 -0.52 -6.49 -29.24
CA GLN A 25 0.76 -6.26 -29.93
C GLN A 25 1.01 -7.16 -31.15
N SER A 26 0.12 -8.12 -31.45
CA SER A 26 0.18 -8.96 -32.67
C SER A 26 -0.22 -8.20 -33.95
N GLY A 27 0.07 -6.90 -34.03
CA GLY A 27 -0.15 -6.02 -35.17
C GLY A 27 1.04 -5.94 -36.13
N SER A 28 1.96 -6.91 -36.12
CA SER A 28 3.01 -7.06 -37.13
C SER A 28 2.86 -8.39 -37.88
N ASP A 29 1.98 -8.35 -38.87
CA ASP A 29 2.03 -9.04 -40.16
C ASP A 29 2.98 -10.27 -40.30
N VAL A 30 2.41 -11.48 -40.19
CA VAL A 30 2.74 -12.60 -41.09
C VAL A 30 1.47 -13.45 -41.28
N GLY A 31 1.02 -13.54 -42.52
CA GLY A 31 -0.20 -14.24 -42.94
C GLY A 31 -0.29 -15.69 -42.47
N ILE A 32 -1.22 -15.94 -41.55
CA ILE A 32 -1.92 -17.21 -41.42
C ILE A 32 -3.40 -16.84 -41.34
N GLU A 33 -4.14 -17.12 -42.41
CA GLU A 33 -5.58 -17.04 -42.45
C GLU A 33 -6.18 -17.91 -41.32
N LYS A 34 -6.44 -17.30 -40.17
CA LYS A 34 -7.27 -17.92 -39.14
C LYS A 34 -8.73 -17.84 -39.62
N ASN A 35 -9.15 -18.88 -40.33
CA ASN A 35 -10.56 -19.28 -40.38
C ASN A 35 -11.01 -19.61 -38.95
N ALA A 36 -11.42 -18.60 -38.19
CA ALA A 36 -11.98 -18.76 -36.87
C ALA A 36 -13.44 -18.31 -36.90
N VAL A 37 -14.34 -19.26 -36.65
CA VAL A 37 -15.66 -18.97 -36.07
C VAL A 37 -15.43 -17.95 -34.96
N SER A 38 -16.11 -16.80 -35.04
CA SER A 38 -15.89 -15.64 -34.16
C SER A 38 -16.22 -15.99 -32.70
N GLN A 39 -15.28 -16.64 -32.01
CA GLN A 39 -15.32 -16.89 -30.58
C GLN A 39 -14.63 -15.71 -29.91
N SER A 40 -15.40 -14.91 -29.17
CA SER A 40 -14.86 -13.77 -28.43
C SER A 40 -14.11 -14.28 -27.20
N GLU A 41 -12.83 -13.93 -27.07
CA GLU A 41 -12.02 -14.20 -25.88
C GLU A 41 -12.11 -12.98 -24.93
N ILE A 42 -12.57 -13.21 -23.70
CA ILE A 42 -12.74 -12.17 -22.68
C ILE A 42 -11.79 -12.49 -21.53
N VAL A 43 -10.84 -11.61 -21.24
CA VAL A 43 -9.95 -11.74 -20.08
C VAL A 43 -10.48 -10.86 -18.95
N VAL A 44 -10.60 -11.43 -17.76
CA VAL A 44 -11.05 -10.73 -16.55
C VAL A 44 -9.99 -10.85 -15.47
N HIS A 45 -9.72 -9.72 -14.83
CA HIS A 45 -8.83 -9.64 -13.67
C HIS A 45 -9.65 -9.62 -12.38
N PRO A 46 -9.37 -10.49 -11.39
CA PRO A 46 -10.03 -10.45 -10.10
C PRO A 46 -9.95 -9.07 -9.43
N GLY A 47 -11.07 -8.61 -8.88
CA GLY A 47 -11.19 -7.29 -8.27
C GLY A 47 -11.49 -6.13 -9.25
N GLU A 48 -11.26 -6.30 -10.55
CA GLU A 48 -11.54 -5.30 -11.58
C GLU A 48 -12.91 -5.53 -12.25
N LEU A 49 -13.51 -4.45 -12.75
CA LEU A 49 -14.74 -4.50 -13.54
C LEU A 49 -14.38 -4.61 -15.03
N CYS A 50 -14.67 -5.77 -15.64
CA CYS A 50 -14.47 -5.96 -17.08
C CYS A 50 -15.76 -5.64 -17.84
N ARG A 51 -15.67 -4.81 -18.89
CA ARG A 51 -16.79 -4.43 -19.76
C ARG A 51 -16.71 -5.18 -21.08
N VAL A 52 -17.83 -5.76 -21.48
CA VAL A 52 -18.00 -6.41 -22.78
C VAL A 52 -19.19 -5.77 -23.47
N ALA A 53 -18.93 -5.07 -24.57
CA ALA A 53 -19.99 -4.47 -25.37
C ALA A 53 -20.68 -5.57 -26.18
N LEU A 54 -22.01 -5.61 -26.10
CA LEU A 54 -22.87 -6.51 -26.85
C LEU A 54 -23.66 -5.69 -27.85
N GLU A 55 -23.44 -5.96 -29.14
CA GLU A 55 -24.19 -5.39 -30.24
C GLU A 55 -25.15 -6.44 -30.80
N LEU A 56 -26.44 -6.13 -30.81
CA LEU A 56 -27.49 -6.98 -31.38
C LEU A 56 -28.17 -6.24 -32.53
N LYS A 57 -28.00 -6.72 -33.77
CA LYS A 57 -28.64 -6.15 -34.96
C LYS A 57 -29.85 -6.97 -35.34
N ASN A 58 -31.00 -6.33 -35.41
CA ASN A 58 -32.21 -6.93 -35.97
C ASN A 58 -32.31 -6.53 -37.46
N TRP A 59 -32.10 -7.48 -38.36
CA TRP A 59 -32.24 -7.31 -39.81
C TRP A 59 -33.67 -7.51 -40.30
N GLU A 60 -34.61 -7.86 -39.42
CA GLU A 60 -36.00 -8.02 -39.77
C GLU A 60 -36.75 -6.68 -39.91
N SER A 61 -37.85 -6.74 -40.68
CA SER A 61 -38.71 -5.60 -40.98
C SER A 61 -39.70 -5.25 -39.86
N GLN A 62 -39.73 -6.02 -38.77
CA GLN A 62 -40.59 -5.80 -37.61
C GLN A 62 -39.75 -5.71 -36.31
N ALA A 63 -40.25 -4.94 -35.34
CA ALA A 63 -39.63 -4.89 -34.02
C ALA A 63 -39.82 -6.25 -33.33
N GLN A 64 -38.73 -6.82 -32.83
CA GLN A 64 -38.76 -8.09 -32.09
C GLN A 64 -38.42 -7.84 -30.63
N GLN A 65 -39.26 -8.38 -29.73
CA GLN A 65 -38.91 -8.56 -28.32
C GLN A 65 -38.01 -9.79 -28.21
N LEU A 66 -36.74 -9.58 -27.91
CA LEU A 66 -35.72 -10.61 -27.79
C LEU A 66 -35.31 -10.76 -26.33
N THR A 67 -35.29 -11.99 -25.84
CA THR A 67 -34.78 -12.35 -24.52
C THR A 67 -33.34 -12.86 -24.67
N LEU A 68 -32.39 -12.20 -24.01
CA LEU A 68 -31.01 -12.68 -23.90
C LEU A 68 -30.92 -13.65 -22.72
N LYS A 69 -30.37 -14.84 -22.93
CA LYS A 69 -30.05 -15.80 -21.88
C LYS A 69 -28.55 -16.07 -21.88
N LEU A 70 -27.92 -15.82 -20.74
CA LEU A 70 -26.52 -16.13 -20.48
C LEU A 70 -26.44 -17.48 -19.76
N ASP A 71 -25.92 -18.49 -20.44
CA ASP A 71 -25.60 -19.79 -19.84
C ASP A 71 -24.08 -19.95 -19.83
N GLY A 72 -23.50 -20.47 -18.75
CA GLY A 72 -22.06 -20.61 -18.65
C GLY A 72 -21.61 -21.59 -17.58
N THR A 73 -20.35 -21.99 -17.68
CA THR A 73 -19.64 -22.78 -16.66
C THR A 73 -19.12 -21.92 -15.51
N PHE A 74 -19.22 -20.59 -15.63
CA PHE A 74 -18.86 -19.64 -14.58
C PHE A 74 -20.07 -19.32 -13.67
N PRO A 75 -19.84 -18.93 -12.41
CA PRO A 75 -20.89 -18.42 -11.53
C PRO A 75 -21.60 -17.23 -12.16
N LEU A 76 -22.92 -17.36 -12.37
CA LEU A 76 -23.74 -16.31 -12.99
C LEU A 76 -23.71 -14.99 -12.19
N GLU A 77 -23.38 -15.05 -10.90
CA GLU A 77 -23.21 -13.88 -10.01
C GLU A 77 -22.08 -12.94 -10.44
N TRP A 78 -21.12 -13.43 -11.23
CA TRP A 78 -20.03 -12.62 -11.76
C TRP A 78 -20.49 -11.67 -12.86
N CYS A 79 -21.61 -11.95 -13.53
CA CYS A 79 -22.10 -11.15 -14.64
C CYS A 79 -23.26 -10.25 -14.21
N LYS A 80 -23.23 -8.97 -14.60
CA LYS A 80 -24.33 -8.02 -14.39
C LYS A 80 -24.63 -7.23 -15.66
N THR A 81 -25.92 -7.09 -15.97
CA THR A 81 -26.47 -6.33 -17.10
C THR A 81 -27.20 -5.10 -16.57
N GLU A 82 -26.50 -4.09 -16.07
CA GLU A 82 -27.14 -2.82 -15.68
C GLU A 82 -26.32 -1.60 -16.15
N ALA A 83 -27.07 -0.55 -16.49
CA ALA A 83 -26.57 0.73 -16.97
C ALA A 83 -26.05 1.66 -15.86
N GLU A 84 -25.95 1.21 -14.60
CA GLU A 84 -25.53 2.05 -13.47
C GLU A 84 -24.69 1.29 -12.43
N PRO A 85 -23.49 1.78 -12.05
CA PRO A 85 -22.55 1.06 -11.18
C PRO A 85 -22.81 1.18 -9.67
N GLN A 86 -23.98 1.68 -9.20
CA GLN A 86 -24.11 2.17 -7.81
C GLN A 86 -25.32 1.73 -6.97
N ARG A 87 -26.11 0.71 -7.32
CA ARG A 87 -27.08 0.14 -6.35
C ARG A 87 -26.98 -1.37 -6.25
N ILE A 88 -26.39 -1.80 -5.14
CA ILE A 88 -26.28 -3.21 -4.73
C ILE A 88 -27.55 -3.57 -3.97
N ALA A 89 -28.42 -4.36 -4.58
CA ALA A 89 -29.24 -5.33 -3.84
C ALA A 89 -28.65 -6.73 -4.12
N PRO A 90 -28.48 -7.59 -3.11
CA PRO A 90 -28.13 -8.99 -3.34
C PRO A 90 -29.35 -9.65 -3.99
N LEU A 91 -29.23 -10.06 -5.25
CA LEU A 91 -30.30 -10.78 -5.94
C LEU A 91 -30.24 -12.27 -5.63
N GLU A 92 -31.42 -12.81 -5.40
CA GLU A 92 -31.71 -14.17 -4.96
C GLU A 92 -31.12 -15.23 -5.91
N GLN A 93 -30.65 -16.32 -5.32
CA GLN A 93 -30.21 -17.53 -6.01
C GLN A 93 -31.30 -18.01 -6.97
N GLY A 94 -31.03 -17.96 -8.27
CA GLY A 94 -31.83 -18.67 -9.27
C GLY A 94 -32.38 -17.87 -10.46
N SER A 95 -32.12 -16.56 -10.60
CA SER A 95 -32.54 -15.86 -11.82
C SER A 95 -31.47 -15.94 -12.91
N THR A 96 -31.68 -16.80 -13.90
CA THR A 96 -31.09 -16.68 -15.24
C THR A 96 -31.29 -15.23 -15.70
N HIS A 97 -30.24 -14.50 -16.01
CA HIS A 97 -30.35 -13.13 -16.53
C HIS A 97 -31.14 -13.18 -17.85
N LEU A 98 -32.45 -12.91 -17.79
CA LEU A 98 -33.33 -12.65 -18.92
C LEU A 98 -33.38 -11.12 -19.09
N VAL A 99 -32.52 -10.57 -19.94
CA VAL A 99 -32.77 -9.19 -20.41
C VAL A 99 -33.71 -9.30 -21.60
N THR A 100 -34.97 -8.95 -21.39
CA THR A 100 -35.96 -8.77 -22.47
C THR A 100 -35.75 -7.39 -23.09
N VAL A 101 -35.42 -7.35 -24.38
CA VAL A 101 -35.10 -6.15 -25.13
C VAL A 101 -35.98 -6.07 -26.35
N GLU A 102 -36.58 -4.90 -26.59
CA GLU A 102 -37.21 -4.58 -27.87
C GLU A 102 -36.16 -4.02 -28.83
N VAL A 103 -35.81 -4.77 -29.88
CA VAL A 103 -34.93 -4.27 -30.94
C VAL A 103 -35.77 -3.84 -32.15
N PRO A 104 -35.88 -2.53 -32.44
CA PRO A 104 -36.63 -2.03 -33.58
C PRO A 104 -36.05 -2.50 -34.92
N ALA A 105 -36.92 -2.62 -35.93
CA ALA A 105 -36.57 -3.11 -37.26
C ALA A 105 -35.36 -2.36 -37.88
N LYS A 106 -34.40 -3.12 -38.43
CA LYS A 106 -33.16 -2.61 -39.08
C LYS A 106 -32.25 -1.74 -38.19
N LYS A 107 -32.35 -1.84 -36.86
CA LYS A 107 -31.50 -1.08 -35.92
C LYS A 107 -30.63 -2.01 -35.06
N SER A 108 -29.47 -1.50 -34.66
CA SER A 108 -28.59 -2.10 -33.65
C SER A 108 -29.06 -1.70 -32.25
N TRP A 109 -29.07 -2.66 -31.33
CA TRP A 109 -29.14 -2.43 -29.89
C TRP A 109 -27.76 -2.67 -29.27
N TYR A 110 -27.35 -1.80 -28.36
CA TYR A 110 -26.07 -1.88 -27.66
C TYR A 110 -26.31 -2.01 -26.16
N THR A 111 -25.61 -2.94 -25.51
CA THR A 111 -25.56 -3.04 -24.06
C THR A 111 -24.18 -3.44 -23.59
N ASP A 112 -23.86 -3.13 -22.34
CA ASP A 112 -22.60 -3.53 -21.73
C ASP A 112 -22.86 -4.65 -20.72
N LEU A 113 -22.18 -5.77 -20.91
CA LEU A 113 -22.05 -6.83 -19.92
C LEU A 113 -20.88 -6.50 -19.00
N TRP A 114 -21.12 -6.50 -17.70
CA TRP A 114 -20.11 -6.30 -16.68
C TRP A 114 -19.75 -7.62 -16.03
N PHE A 115 -18.45 -7.95 -16.02
CA PHE A 115 -17.93 -9.08 -15.26
C PHE A 115 -17.15 -8.58 -14.04
N ARG A 116 -17.47 -9.10 -12.86
CA ARG A 116 -16.78 -8.83 -11.60
C ARG A 116 -16.45 -10.13 -10.89
N VAL A 117 -15.19 -10.51 -10.94
CA VAL A 117 -14.66 -11.65 -10.19
C VAL A 117 -14.19 -11.16 -8.81
N PRO A 118 -14.51 -11.87 -7.71
CA PRO A 118 -14.05 -11.51 -6.36
C PRO A 118 -12.53 -11.39 -6.31
N GLN A 119 -12.01 -10.40 -5.57
CA GLN A 119 -10.55 -10.21 -5.43
C GLN A 119 -9.88 -11.44 -4.77
N ALA A 120 -10.57 -12.07 -3.82
CA ALA A 120 -10.11 -13.26 -3.10
C ALA A 120 -10.20 -14.57 -3.92
N PHE A 121 -10.55 -14.52 -5.22
CA PHE A 121 -10.74 -15.71 -6.05
C PHE A 121 -9.54 -16.70 -6.02
N PHE A 122 -8.31 -16.18 -5.92
CA PHE A 122 -7.10 -17.01 -5.81
C PHE A 122 -6.74 -17.40 -4.36
N GLU A 123 -7.36 -16.76 -3.36
CA GLU A 123 -7.05 -16.88 -1.93
C GLU A 123 -8.12 -17.65 -1.15
N ASP A 124 -9.28 -17.94 -1.75
CA ASP A 124 -10.40 -18.59 -1.08
C ASP A 124 -10.04 -19.96 -0.51
N GLN A 125 -10.25 -20.14 0.80
CA GLN A 125 -9.87 -21.34 1.53
C GLN A 125 -10.60 -22.61 1.07
N GLU A 126 -11.76 -22.47 0.42
CA GLU A 126 -12.50 -23.60 -0.17
C GLU A 126 -11.70 -24.25 -1.32
N VAL A 127 -10.92 -23.45 -2.06
CA VAL A 127 -10.00 -23.93 -3.11
C VAL A 127 -8.81 -24.69 -2.51
N LEU A 128 -8.31 -24.24 -1.36
CA LEU A 128 -7.13 -24.82 -0.70
C LEU A 128 -7.44 -26.08 0.13
N SER A 129 -8.65 -26.17 0.68
CA SER A 129 -9.04 -27.22 1.65
C SER A 129 -9.68 -28.45 1.00
N THR A 130 -10.21 -28.33 -0.22
CA THR A 130 -10.94 -29.43 -0.85
C THR A 130 -9.96 -30.37 -1.57
N HIS A 131 -9.57 -31.46 -0.91
CA HIS A 131 -8.82 -32.59 -1.51
C HIS A 131 -9.42 -33.19 -2.80
N SER A 132 -10.59 -32.71 -3.26
CA SER A 132 -11.33 -33.22 -4.44
C SER A 132 -11.17 -32.35 -5.70
N VAL A 133 -10.73 -31.10 -5.60
CA VAL A 133 -10.54 -30.23 -6.78
C VAL A 133 -9.06 -30.22 -7.15
N GLN A 134 -8.66 -31.11 -8.06
CA GLN A 134 -7.26 -31.28 -8.48
C GLN A 134 -6.71 -30.09 -9.29
N HIS A 135 -7.57 -29.17 -9.78
CA HIS A 135 -7.14 -27.94 -10.44
C HIS A 135 -8.19 -26.84 -10.28
N LEU A 136 -7.74 -25.59 -10.07
CA LEU A 136 -8.59 -24.41 -10.15
C LEU A 136 -8.91 -24.15 -11.63
N GLU A 137 -10.21 -24.11 -11.98
CA GLU A 137 -10.66 -23.74 -13.32
C GLU A 137 -10.47 -22.23 -13.55
N LEU A 138 -9.69 -21.88 -14.56
CA LEU A 138 -9.39 -20.49 -14.92
C LEU A 138 -9.97 -20.09 -16.28
N ASN A 139 -10.50 -21.07 -17.00
CA ASN A 139 -11.02 -20.94 -18.35
C ASN A 139 -12.46 -21.41 -18.31
N PHE A 140 -13.39 -20.48 -18.47
CA PHE A 140 -14.81 -20.76 -18.43
C PHE A 140 -15.42 -20.53 -19.81
N ARG A 141 -16.35 -21.39 -20.18
CA ARG A 141 -17.17 -21.22 -21.38
C ARG A 141 -18.48 -20.54 -21.05
N GLY A 142 -18.83 -19.53 -21.83
CA GLY A 142 -20.13 -18.88 -21.86
C GLY A 142 -20.80 -19.04 -23.21
N CYS A 143 -22.13 -19.19 -23.20
CA CYS A 143 -22.97 -19.14 -24.38
C CYS A 143 -24.08 -18.13 -24.12
N LEU A 144 -24.17 -17.13 -24.98
CA LEU A 144 -25.24 -16.16 -24.97
C LEU A 144 -26.22 -16.53 -26.08
N SER A 145 -27.45 -16.83 -25.68
CA SER A 145 -28.51 -17.25 -26.59
C SER A 145 -29.62 -16.21 -26.63
N VAL A 146 -30.09 -15.91 -27.84
CA VAL A 146 -31.20 -14.98 -28.08
C VAL A 146 -32.46 -15.79 -28.38
N CYS A 147 -33.49 -15.65 -27.55
CA CYS A 147 -34.80 -16.27 -27.78
C CYS A 147 -35.84 -15.20 -28.13
N PRO A 148 -36.75 -15.44 -29.09
CA PRO A 148 -37.87 -14.54 -29.33
C PRO A 148 -38.83 -14.64 -28.15
N THR A 149 -39.36 -13.50 -27.72
CA THR A 149 -40.36 -13.42 -26.67
C THR A 149 -41.75 -13.65 -27.29
N SER A 150 -41.95 -14.83 -27.90
CA SER A 150 -43.28 -15.30 -28.29
C SER A 150 -43.66 -16.46 -27.39
N GLU A 151 -44.21 -16.15 -26.23
CA GLU A 151 -45.59 -16.49 -25.89
C GLU A 151 -45.88 -16.02 -24.46
N SER A 152 -46.95 -15.21 -24.35
CA SER A 152 -47.59 -14.84 -23.09
C SER A 152 -47.81 -16.07 -22.20
N GLU A 153 -48.03 -15.78 -20.92
CA GLU A 153 -48.34 -16.67 -19.79
C GLU A 153 -49.53 -17.66 -19.96
N ALA A 154 -49.96 -18.01 -21.18
CA ALA A 154 -51.18 -18.76 -21.48
C ALA A 154 -51.00 -20.26 -21.81
N THR A 155 -49.78 -20.80 -21.94
CA THR A 155 -49.58 -22.23 -22.29
C THR A 155 -48.85 -23.03 -21.20
N ARG A 156 -49.20 -22.82 -19.92
CA ARG A 156 -49.07 -23.88 -18.90
C ARG A 156 -50.11 -24.96 -19.21
N ARG A 157 -49.82 -25.85 -20.17
CA ARG A 157 -50.36 -27.23 -20.32
C ARG A 157 -50.14 -27.73 -21.75
N SER A 158 -48.93 -28.17 -22.06
CA SER A 158 -48.74 -29.30 -22.98
C SER A 158 -47.47 -30.08 -22.57
N PRO A 159 -47.49 -31.44 -22.58
CA PRO A 159 -46.44 -32.27 -21.98
C PRO A 159 -45.42 -32.77 -23.03
N THR A 160 -45.14 -31.98 -24.06
CA THR A 160 -44.16 -32.31 -25.10
C THR A 160 -43.08 -31.23 -25.12
N GLY A 161 -42.04 -31.44 -24.30
CA GLY A 161 -40.98 -30.49 -24.03
C GLY A 161 -39.98 -30.30 -25.17
N LEU A 162 -40.36 -29.55 -26.21
CA LEU A 162 -39.37 -28.88 -27.06
C LEU A 162 -39.08 -27.50 -26.49
N ARG A 163 -37.84 -27.32 -25.98
CA ARG A 163 -37.28 -26.01 -25.63
C ARG A 163 -37.31 -25.12 -26.88
N PRO A 164 -37.70 -23.83 -26.80
CA PRO A 164 -37.64 -22.94 -27.95
C PRO A 164 -36.18 -22.87 -28.45
N SER A 165 -35.98 -23.16 -29.73
CA SER A 165 -34.66 -23.08 -30.37
C SER A 165 -34.20 -21.61 -30.40
N PRO A 166 -32.99 -21.30 -29.93
CA PRO A 166 -32.47 -19.93 -29.97
C PRO A 166 -32.29 -19.47 -31.42
N ILE A 167 -32.65 -18.21 -31.69
CA ILE A 167 -32.52 -17.57 -33.01
C ILE A 167 -31.04 -17.41 -33.37
N GLU A 168 -30.23 -17.08 -32.36
CA GLU A 168 -28.81 -16.92 -32.50
C GLU A 168 -28.11 -17.27 -31.19
N GLN A 169 -26.94 -17.87 -31.30
CA GLN A 169 -26.07 -18.20 -30.17
C GLN A 169 -24.68 -17.65 -30.47
N SER A 170 -24.10 -16.95 -29.51
CA SER A 170 -22.70 -16.56 -29.52
C SER A 170 -21.99 -17.18 -28.33
N SER A 171 -20.99 -18.00 -28.61
CA SER A 171 -20.14 -18.62 -27.59
C SER A 171 -18.90 -17.76 -27.37
N PHE A 172 -18.55 -17.53 -26.10
CA PHE A 172 -17.34 -16.82 -25.70
C PHE A 172 -16.55 -17.63 -24.67
N GLU A 173 -15.23 -17.43 -24.65
CA GLU A 173 -14.33 -18.00 -23.64
C GLU A 173 -13.96 -16.89 -22.65
N LEU A 174 -14.13 -17.16 -21.37
CA LEU A 174 -13.87 -16.25 -20.26
C LEU A 174 -12.63 -16.74 -19.50
N TYR A 175 -11.57 -15.94 -19.54
CA TYR A 175 -10.29 -16.25 -18.93
C TYR A 175 -10.09 -15.39 -17.68
N VAL A 176 -10.05 -16.03 -16.50
CA VAL A 176 -9.67 -15.34 -15.27
C VAL A 176 -8.15 -15.32 -15.17
N ARG A 177 -7.54 -14.14 -15.17
CA ARG A 177 -6.08 -13.96 -15.15
C ARG A 177 -5.66 -12.97 -14.08
N PRO A 178 -4.62 -13.26 -13.29
CA PRO A 178 -4.13 -12.28 -12.33
C PRO A 178 -3.38 -11.16 -13.06
N ARG A 179 -3.40 -9.96 -12.49
CA ARG A 179 -2.64 -8.82 -13.00
C ARG A 179 -1.26 -8.81 -12.35
N SER A 180 -0.20 -8.73 -13.16
CA SER A 180 1.19 -8.64 -12.70
C SER A 180 1.80 -7.32 -13.14
N THR A 181 2.46 -6.62 -12.21
CA THR A 181 3.24 -5.42 -12.55
C THR A 181 4.62 -5.79 -13.09
N TYR A 182 5.11 -6.97 -12.75
CA TYR A 182 6.47 -7.39 -13.08
C TYR A 182 6.63 -7.73 -14.57
N THR A 183 5.53 -8.00 -15.26
CA THR A 183 5.52 -8.29 -16.70
C THR A 183 6.06 -7.12 -17.53
N THR A 184 5.88 -5.87 -17.08
CA THR A 184 6.40 -4.68 -17.78
C THR A 184 7.93 -4.66 -17.87
N PHE A 185 8.62 -5.36 -16.95
CA PHE A 185 10.07 -5.46 -16.98
C PHE A 185 10.60 -6.58 -17.89
N LEU A 186 9.72 -7.40 -18.47
CA LEU A 186 10.12 -8.47 -19.39
C LEU A 186 10.26 -7.97 -20.82
N PRO A 187 11.14 -8.57 -21.63
CA PRO A 187 11.17 -8.34 -23.08
C PRO A 187 9.82 -8.61 -23.74
N THR A 188 9.49 -7.85 -24.80
CA THR A 188 8.18 -7.90 -25.49
C THR A 188 7.74 -9.31 -25.90
N VAL A 189 8.66 -10.15 -26.38
CA VAL A 189 8.38 -11.55 -26.79
C VAL A 189 7.77 -12.37 -25.64
N TYR A 190 8.13 -12.09 -24.39
CA TYR A 190 7.58 -12.76 -23.22
C TYR A 190 6.29 -12.11 -22.69
N GLN A 191 6.04 -10.84 -23.01
CA GLN A 191 4.80 -10.15 -22.67
C GLN A 191 3.60 -10.66 -23.48
N GLU A 192 3.83 -11.29 -24.63
CA GLU A 192 2.75 -11.83 -25.46
C GLU A 192 2.22 -13.20 -24.95
N ILE A 193 2.94 -13.85 -24.03
CA ILE A 193 2.67 -15.23 -23.60
C ILE A 193 1.91 -15.25 -22.26
N ASP A 194 0.63 -15.65 -22.27
CA ASP A 194 -0.25 -15.74 -21.09
C ASP A 194 0.35 -16.57 -19.93
N VAL A 195 0.98 -17.70 -20.26
CA VAL A 195 1.60 -18.58 -19.25
C VAL A 195 2.71 -17.87 -18.48
N ILE A 196 3.46 -16.97 -19.14
CA ILE A 196 4.55 -16.23 -18.50
C ILE A 196 3.98 -15.21 -17.51
N HIS A 197 2.89 -14.51 -17.84
CA HIS A 197 2.23 -13.58 -16.90
C HIS A 197 1.81 -14.30 -15.62
N ARG A 198 1.16 -15.46 -15.77
CA ARG A 198 0.73 -16.29 -14.65
C ARG A 198 1.91 -16.80 -13.81
N PHE A 199 2.98 -17.24 -14.47
CA PHE A 199 4.19 -17.73 -13.79
C PHE A 199 4.89 -16.62 -13.01
N VAL A 200 5.06 -15.44 -13.62
CA VAL A 200 5.71 -14.28 -13.02
C VAL A 200 4.93 -13.76 -11.82
N LYS A 201 3.59 -13.79 -11.91
CA LYS A 201 2.73 -13.40 -10.78
C LYS A 201 3.01 -14.21 -9.51
N ILE A 202 3.34 -15.50 -9.63
CA ILE A 202 3.70 -16.34 -8.48
C ILE A 202 4.92 -15.76 -7.74
N PHE A 203 5.91 -15.26 -8.48
CA PHE A 203 7.07 -14.62 -7.88
C PHE A 203 6.74 -13.26 -7.30
N GLU A 204 5.95 -12.45 -8.01
CA GLU A 204 5.47 -11.16 -7.49
C GLU A 204 4.79 -11.35 -6.12
N GLU A 205 3.82 -12.26 -6.01
CA GLU A 205 3.14 -12.57 -4.75
C GLU A 205 4.10 -13.13 -3.68
N ALA A 206 5.07 -13.95 -4.07
CA ALA A 206 6.06 -14.49 -3.12
C ALA A 206 7.04 -13.44 -2.60
N PHE A 207 7.39 -12.43 -3.41
CA PHE A 207 8.34 -11.37 -3.06
C PHE A 207 7.67 -10.15 -2.43
N ASP A 208 6.38 -9.91 -2.68
CA ASP A 208 5.64 -8.77 -2.17
C ASP A 208 5.77 -8.58 -0.64
N PRO A 209 5.69 -9.63 0.21
CA PRO A 209 5.91 -9.47 1.65
C PRO A 209 7.30 -8.94 2.00
N VAL A 210 8.32 -9.36 1.25
CA VAL A 210 9.71 -8.93 1.45
C VAL A 210 9.85 -7.48 1.01
N VAL A 211 9.33 -7.10 -0.16
CA VAL A 211 9.34 -5.72 -0.67
C VAL A 211 8.61 -4.79 0.30
N ASN A 212 7.45 -5.21 0.81
CA ASN A 212 6.68 -4.48 1.82
C ASN A 212 7.42 -4.36 3.17
N SER A 213 8.21 -5.37 3.53
CA SER A 213 9.08 -5.29 4.72
C SER A 213 10.22 -4.30 4.52
N PHE A 214 10.79 -4.22 3.31
CA PHE A 214 11.82 -3.24 2.98
C PHE A 214 11.29 -1.81 2.94
N SER A 215 10.06 -1.58 2.46
CA SER A 215 9.45 -0.24 2.43
C SER A 215 9.26 0.36 3.83
N SER A 216 9.10 -0.49 4.86
CA SER A 216 9.03 -0.10 6.27
C SER A 216 10.36 -0.19 7.02
N MET A 217 11.45 -0.57 6.34
CA MET A 217 12.77 -0.77 6.97
C MET A 217 13.33 0.49 7.64
N TRP A 218 13.04 1.68 7.09
CA TRP A 218 13.48 2.95 7.65
C TRP A 218 13.02 3.16 9.10
N ALA A 219 11.84 2.63 9.46
CA ALA A 219 11.29 2.73 10.82
C ALA A 219 12.11 1.92 11.83
N ASN A 220 12.87 0.92 11.38
CA ASN A 220 13.81 0.18 12.21
C ASN A 220 15.14 0.94 12.40
N LEU A 221 15.49 1.89 11.53
CA LEU A 221 16.76 2.62 11.62
C LEU A 221 16.67 3.87 12.48
N ASP A 222 15.48 4.42 12.72
CA ASP A 222 15.30 5.53 13.64
C ASP A 222 15.19 5.03 15.09
N PRO A 223 16.10 5.42 16.01
CA PRO A 223 16.04 5.00 17.41
C PRO A 223 14.68 5.25 18.09
N LEU A 224 13.92 6.25 17.65
CA LEU A 224 12.62 6.59 18.23
C LEU A 224 11.53 5.57 17.90
N THR A 225 11.56 4.99 16.70
CA THR A 225 10.56 4.02 16.21
C THR A 225 11.06 2.58 16.23
N ALA A 226 12.37 2.38 16.32
CA ALA A 226 12.99 1.07 16.27
C ALA A 226 12.52 0.15 17.42
N PRO A 227 12.38 -1.16 17.16
CA PRO A 227 12.09 -2.13 18.20
C PRO A 227 13.21 -2.16 19.25
N GLN A 228 12.86 -2.45 20.51
CA GLN A 228 13.82 -2.42 21.63
C GLN A 228 15.01 -3.37 21.40
N SER A 229 14.79 -4.51 20.76
CA SER A 229 15.84 -5.49 20.43
C SER A 229 16.91 -4.95 19.48
N LEU A 230 16.59 -3.94 18.67
CA LEU A 230 17.53 -3.33 17.72
C LEU A 230 18.27 -2.12 18.33
N LEU A 231 17.83 -1.59 19.47
CA LEU A 231 18.50 -0.46 20.12
C LEU A 231 19.97 -0.73 20.46
N PRO A 232 20.38 -1.93 20.93
CA PRO A 232 21.79 -2.21 21.16
C PRO A 232 22.65 -2.16 19.90
N PHE A 233 22.09 -2.59 18.76
CA PHE A 233 22.75 -2.49 17.47
C PHE A 233 22.92 -1.02 17.05
N LEU A 234 21.85 -0.22 17.16
CA LEU A 234 21.92 1.22 16.85
C LEU A 234 22.88 1.97 17.79
N ALA A 235 22.88 1.64 19.08
CA ALA A 235 23.80 2.22 20.05
C ALA A 235 25.26 1.86 19.73
N HIS A 236 25.53 0.59 19.39
CA HIS A 236 26.86 0.15 18.97
C HIS A 236 27.35 0.87 17.70
N TRP A 237 26.46 1.12 16.74
CA TRP A 237 26.78 1.86 15.51
C TRP A 237 27.29 3.28 15.76
N VAL A 238 26.77 3.94 16.80
CA VAL A 238 27.22 5.27 17.21
C VAL A 238 28.18 5.23 18.39
N ASP A 239 28.72 4.07 18.75
CA ASP A 239 29.59 3.89 19.93
C ASP A 239 28.99 4.47 21.23
N TRP A 240 27.67 4.35 21.40
CA TRP A 240 26.97 4.87 22.58
C TRP A 240 26.84 3.77 23.66
N PRO A 241 27.34 4.00 24.88
CA PRO A 241 27.21 3.03 25.96
C PRO A 241 25.75 2.97 26.45
N LEU A 242 25.20 1.75 26.52
CA LEU A 242 23.86 1.53 27.06
C LEU A 242 23.92 1.52 28.59
N ASP A 243 23.15 2.39 29.22
CA ASP A 243 22.98 2.42 30.67
C ASP A 243 21.60 1.90 31.05
N ALA A 244 21.58 0.77 31.78
CA ALA A 244 20.36 0.11 32.24
C ALA A 244 19.57 0.94 33.27
N GLN A 245 20.17 1.97 33.87
CA GLN A 245 19.49 2.88 34.79
C GLN A 245 18.57 3.87 34.07
N LEU A 246 18.75 4.05 32.76
CA LEU A 246 17.96 5.00 31.97
C LEU A 246 16.66 4.38 31.49
N SER A 247 15.61 5.20 31.47
CA SER A 247 14.37 4.81 30.79
C SER A 247 14.64 4.59 29.30
N LEU A 248 13.91 3.65 28.71
CA LEU A 248 14.02 3.33 27.29
C LEU A 248 13.75 4.56 26.40
N THR A 249 12.85 5.45 26.82
CA THR A 249 12.61 6.73 26.11
C THR A 249 13.82 7.65 26.14
N GLN A 250 14.52 7.77 27.27
CA GLN A 250 15.76 8.56 27.37
C GLN A 250 16.87 7.94 26.53
N GLN A 251 17.07 6.62 26.60
CA GLN A 251 18.07 5.92 25.78
C GLN A 251 17.85 6.20 24.28
N ARG A 252 16.60 6.11 23.80
CA ARG A 252 16.27 6.40 22.40
C ARG A 252 16.61 7.84 22.00
N ARG A 253 16.29 8.81 22.85
CA ARG A 253 16.61 10.24 22.61
C ARG A 253 18.12 10.47 22.57
N LEU A 254 18.86 9.85 23.47
CA LEU A 254 20.31 9.95 23.54
C LEU A 254 20.97 9.34 22.30
N ILE A 255 20.59 8.12 21.91
CA ILE A 255 21.11 7.47 20.68
C ILE A 255 20.79 8.33 19.44
N ARG A 256 19.57 8.87 19.34
CA ARG A 256 19.17 9.75 18.23
C ARG A 256 20.02 11.00 18.12
N ARG A 257 20.52 11.53 19.25
CA ARG A 257 21.29 12.77 19.33
C ARG A 257 22.78 12.55 19.61
N ALA A 258 23.25 11.30 19.65
CA ALA A 258 24.62 10.94 20.02
C ALA A 258 25.67 11.68 19.17
N VAL A 259 25.46 11.74 17.85
CA VAL A 259 26.37 12.45 16.94
C VAL A 259 26.43 13.96 17.23
N GLU A 260 25.30 14.59 17.59
CA GLU A 260 25.27 16.01 17.95
C GLU A 260 26.01 16.30 19.27
N ILE A 261 25.89 15.38 20.22
CA ILE A 261 26.63 15.41 21.50
C ILE A 261 28.12 15.33 21.21
N TYR A 262 28.58 14.31 20.46
CA TYR A 262 30.01 14.14 20.16
C TYR A 262 30.62 15.31 19.39
N ARG A 263 29.86 15.92 18.47
CA ARG A 263 30.33 17.09 17.71
C ARG A 263 30.57 18.31 18.59
N SER A 264 29.90 18.38 19.74
CA SER A 264 29.95 19.52 20.66
C SER A 264 30.69 19.18 21.96
N ARG A 265 31.36 18.02 22.02
CA ARG A 265 32.09 17.56 23.20
C ARG A 265 33.16 18.56 23.62
N GLY A 266 33.32 18.74 24.93
CA GLY A 266 34.23 19.73 25.51
C GLY A 266 33.81 21.19 25.38
N THR A 267 32.63 21.47 24.80
CA THR A 267 32.06 22.82 24.76
C THR A 267 30.98 23.00 25.81
N ARG A 268 30.83 24.25 26.31
CA ARG A 268 29.72 24.63 27.19
C ARG A 268 28.36 24.27 26.61
N LYS A 269 28.17 24.49 25.30
CA LYS A 269 26.90 24.17 24.60
C LYS A 269 26.62 22.67 24.58
N GLY A 270 27.63 21.85 24.27
CA GLY A 270 27.49 20.39 24.25
C GLY A 270 27.17 19.81 25.63
N LEU A 271 27.88 20.27 26.67
CA LEU A 271 27.63 19.82 28.03
C LEU A 271 26.22 20.21 28.51
N ARG A 272 25.77 21.45 28.26
CA ARG A 272 24.40 21.87 28.54
C ARG A 272 23.37 21.01 27.81
N PHE A 273 23.60 20.73 26.53
CA PHE A 273 22.69 19.94 25.71
C PHE A 273 22.57 18.49 26.20
N TYR A 274 23.68 17.85 26.55
CA TYR A 274 23.64 16.50 27.11
C TYR A 274 22.96 16.49 28.49
N LEU A 275 23.29 17.45 29.38
CA LEU A 275 22.60 17.58 30.66
C LEU A 275 21.09 17.80 30.49
N HIS A 276 20.65 18.56 29.49
CA HIS A 276 19.23 18.72 29.15
C HIS A 276 18.59 17.40 28.71
N LEU A 277 19.22 16.63 27.82
CA LEU A 277 18.68 15.36 27.35
C LEU A 277 18.54 14.32 28.48
N TYR A 278 19.47 14.36 29.43
CA TYR A 278 19.50 13.46 30.57
C TYR A 278 18.52 13.90 31.68
N THR A 279 18.66 15.15 32.16
CA THR A 279 17.89 15.69 33.29
C THR A 279 16.52 16.22 32.88
N GLY A 280 16.21 16.42 31.60
CA GLY A 280 14.96 17.04 31.17
C GLY A 280 14.81 18.53 31.50
N LEU A 281 15.77 19.15 32.20
CA LEU A 281 15.73 20.58 32.55
C LEU A 281 15.84 21.45 31.31
N PRO A 282 15.09 22.56 31.21
CA PRO A 282 15.09 23.40 30.01
C PRO A 282 16.45 24.08 29.77
N LEU A 283 16.77 24.32 28.50
CA LEU A 283 18.01 25.00 28.09
C LEU A 283 17.97 26.52 28.27
N ASP A 284 16.77 27.11 28.36
CA ASP A 284 16.54 28.53 28.58
C ASP A 284 17.36 29.45 27.65
N GLU A 285 17.36 29.15 26.34
CA GLU A 285 18.14 29.89 25.34
C GLU A 285 17.71 31.36 25.20
N GLU A 286 16.46 31.67 25.57
CA GLU A 286 15.90 33.03 25.56
C GLU A 286 16.52 33.94 26.63
N MET A 287 17.10 33.37 27.70
CA MET A 287 17.69 34.14 28.78
C MET A 287 19.07 34.66 28.39
N SER A 288 19.26 35.98 28.45
CA SER A 288 20.53 36.62 28.10
C SER A 288 21.65 36.35 29.11
N ARG A 289 21.32 36.17 30.39
CA ARG A 289 22.29 35.85 31.44
C ARG A 289 22.38 34.35 31.64
N GLU A 290 23.59 33.80 31.58
CA GLU A 290 23.86 32.38 31.81
C GLU A 290 23.56 31.95 33.25
N GLU A 291 23.70 32.88 34.19
CA GLU A 291 23.47 32.65 35.61
C GLU A 291 22.00 32.38 35.93
N ASP A 292 21.05 32.80 35.10
CA ASP A 292 19.61 32.65 35.40
C ASP A 292 19.03 31.34 34.85
N LYS A 293 19.78 30.65 33.98
CA LYS A 293 19.31 29.43 33.29
C LYS A 293 19.21 28.24 34.25
N SER A 294 18.28 27.33 33.96
CA SER A 294 18.06 26.11 34.75
C SER A 294 19.29 25.21 34.76
N ILE A 295 19.97 25.09 33.62
CA ILE A 295 21.32 24.54 33.52
C ILE A 295 22.25 25.73 33.32
N SER A 296 23.07 26.08 34.31
CA SER A 296 24.04 27.16 34.22
C SER A 296 25.46 26.59 34.22
N ILE A 297 26.30 27.10 33.32
CA ILE A 297 27.72 26.76 33.28
C ILE A 297 28.48 28.07 33.14
N THR A 298 29.21 28.44 34.19
CA THR A 298 29.98 29.68 34.29
C THR A 298 31.44 29.37 34.52
N GLU A 299 32.32 30.19 33.96
CA GLU A 299 33.74 30.17 34.28
C GLU A 299 33.99 31.33 35.25
N PRO A 300 34.77 31.15 36.34
CA PRO A 300 35.21 32.24 37.18
C PRO A 300 36.21 33.09 36.40
N SER A 301 35.70 33.94 35.53
CA SER A 301 36.47 34.92 34.80
C SER A 301 36.71 36.11 35.72
N GLY A 302 37.96 36.28 36.14
CA GLY A 302 38.40 37.52 36.77
C GLY A 302 39.89 37.65 36.58
N GLN A 303 40.33 38.80 36.07
CA GLN A 303 41.72 39.20 36.31
C GLN A 303 41.84 39.29 37.83
N GLY A 304 42.78 38.54 38.44
CA GLY A 304 43.03 38.66 39.87
C GLY A 304 43.18 40.14 40.24
N CYS A 305 42.80 40.55 41.45
CA CYS A 305 42.76 41.94 41.89
C CYS A 305 44.00 42.77 41.47
N LEU A 306 43.93 43.42 40.29
CA LEU A 306 44.96 44.32 39.79
C LEU A 306 44.70 45.71 40.36
N LEU A 307 45.59 46.16 41.24
CA LEU A 307 45.49 47.47 41.89
C LEU A 307 45.43 48.57 40.82
N GLY A 308 44.34 49.36 40.80
CA GLY A 308 44.14 50.47 39.87
C GLY A 308 43.37 50.15 38.60
N VAL A 309 43.07 48.87 38.31
CA VAL A 309 42.28 48.45 37.13
C VAL A 309 41.01 47.70 37.54
N ALA A 310 41.09 46.85 38.56
CA ALA A 310 39.95 46.06 39.01
C ALA A 310 38.96 46.91 39.83
N GLN A 311 37.66 46.85 39.48
CA GLN A 311 36.59 47.48 40.24
C GLN A 311 36.02 46.51 41.27
N MET A 312 36.09 46.88 42.56
CA MET A 312 35.59 46.07 43.67
C MET A 312 34.09 45.81 43.51
N GLY A 313 33.70 44.53 43.49
CA GLY A 313 32.30 44.10 43.33
C GLY A 313 31.85 43.88 41.88
N VAL A 314 32.67 44.19 40.88
CA VAL A 314 32.37 43.95 39.45
C VAL A 314 33.30 42.87 38.89
N ASP A 315 34.61 43.14 38.86
CA ASP A 315 35.60 42.26 38.22
C ASP A 315 36.73 41.80 39.17
N THR A 316 36.62 42.14 40.46
CA THR A 316 37.69 41.89 41.42
C THR A 316 37.56 40.50 42.05
N VAL A 317 38.41 39.56 41.63
CA VAL A 317 38.55 38.24 42.28
C VAL A 317 39.81 38.23 43.15
N LEU A 318 39.64 37.99 44.45
CA LEU A 318 40.76 37.82 45.38
C LEU A 318 41.42 36.45 45.14
N GLY A 319 42.66 36.44 44.66
CA GLY A 319 43.45 35.21 44.45
C GLY A 319 43.55 34.72 42.99
N GLY A 320 42.92 35.42 42.04
CA GLY A 320 42.90 35.00 40.62
C GLY A 320 41.96 33.80 40.39
N GLY A 321 41.26 33.79 39.25
CA GLY A 321 40.39 32.65 38.90
C GLY A 321 41.19 31.34 38.79
N LYS A 322 40.56 30.22 39.13
CA LYS A 322 41.13 28.89 38.86
C LYS A 322 41.20 28.71 37.34
N ALA A 323 42.40 28.63 36.77
CA ALA A 323 42.57 28.39 35.34
C ALA A 323 41.93 27.05 34.94
N TYR A 324 41.26 27.02 33.78
CA TYR A 324 40.57 25.84 33.27
C TYR A 324 39.57 25.23 34.25
N HIS A 325 38.87 26.07 35.01
CA HIS A 325 37.83 25.66 35.94
C HIS A 325 36.47 26.22 35.51
N PHE A 326 35.41 25.45 35.68
CA PHE A 326 34.04 25.91 35.44
C PHE A 326 33.09 25.40 36.53
N GLU A 327 32.06 26.17 36.83
CA GLU A 327 31.00 25.81 37.76
C GLU A 327 29.78 25.37 36.98
N VAL A 328 29.23 24.19 37.32
CA VAL A 328 27.96 23.70 36.79
C VAL A 328 26.91 23.86 37.89
N ARG A 329 25.86 24.63 37.62
CA ARG A 329 24.71 24.77 38.52
C ARG A 329 23.47 24.23 37.86
N LEU A 330 22.81 23.28 38.51
CA LEU A 330 21.54 22.70 38.09
C LEU A 330 20.45 23.20 39.03
N ARG A 331 19.50 23.97 38.50
CA ARG A 331 18.33 24.44 39.24
C ARG A 331 17.13 23.61 38.85
N CYS A 332 16.51 23.01 39.86
CA CYS A 332 15.40 22.11 39.68
C CYS A 332 14.30 22.39 40.70
N GLU A 333 13.09 21.94 40.42
CA GLU A 333 12.01 21.97 41.39
C GLU A 333 12.32 21.01 42.56
N PRO A 334 11.83 21.28 43.79
CA PRO A 334 12.21 20.54 45.00
C PRO A 334 11.92 19.02 44.94
N ASP A 335 10.95 18.59 44.13
CA ASP A 335 10.58 17.18 43.96
C ASP A 335 11.17 16.54 42.68
N TYR A 336 12.07 17.22 41.97
CA TYR A 336 12.64 16.71 40.72
C TYR A 336 13.77 15.71 40.99
N PRO A 337 13.65 14.42 40.60
CA PRO A 337 14.66 13.42 40.89
C PRO A 337 15.88 13.58 39.98
N ILE A 338 16.98 14.14 40.50
CA ILE A 338 18.27 14.21 39.81
C ILE A 338 19.25 13.25 40.49
N ASP A 339 19.73 12.26 39.74
CA ASP A 339 20.85 11.43 40.19
C ASP A 339 22.18 12.18 39.98
N GLU A 340 22.73 12.69 41.08
CA GLU A 340 24.02 13.40 41.09
C GLU A 340 25.17 12.53 40.56
N GLN A 341 25.19 11.22 40.84
CA GLN A 341 26.27 10.34 40.41
C GLN A 341 26.29 10.18 38.89
N LEU A 342 25.11 10.09 38.27
CA LEU A 342 24.97 10.05 36.83
C LEU A 342 25.36 11.37 36.18
N VAL A 343 24.95 12.51 36.75
CA VAL A 343 25.36 13.85 36.28
C VAL A 343 26.88 13.99 36.33
N ARG A 344 27.54 13.58 37.43
CA ARG A 344 29.00 13.60 37.55
C ARG A 344 29.67 12.71 36.50
N ARG A 345 29.15 11.51 36.27
CA ARG A 345 29.64 10.61 35.21
C ARG A 345 29.57 11.27 33.83
N ILE A 346 28.47 11.95 33.52
CA ILE A 346 28.30 12.69 32.25
C ILE A 346 29.32 13.82 32.13
N ILE A 347 29.46 14.65 33.17
CA ILE A 347 30.41 15.76 33.17
C ILE A 347 31.84 15.23 32.97
N GLU A 348 32.23 14.16 33.67
CA GLU A 348 33.58 13.58 33.52
C GLU A 348 33.84 13.03 32.11
N GLN A 349 32.82 12.47 31.45
CA GLN A 349 32.95 11.98 30.08
C GLN A 349 33.10 13.13 29.07
N GLU A 350 32.36 14.22 29.24
CA GLU A 350 32.34 15.32 28.28
C GLU A 350 33.40 16.39 28.53
N LYS A 351 33.89 16.50 29.77
CA LYS A 351 34.88 17.49 30.19
C LYS A 351 36.24 17.21 29.54
N PRO A 352 36.96 18.22 29.04
CA PRO A 352 38.35 18.06 28.65
C PRO A 352 39.22 17.60 29.82
N ALA A 353 40.23 16.76 29.55
CA ALA A 353 41.06 16.16 30.61
C ALA A 353 41.75 17.19 31.54
N PHE A 354 42.07 18.37 31.02
CA PHE A 354 42.76 19.43 31.75
C PHE A 354 41.85 20.36 32.57
N CYS A 355 40.52 20.29 32.38
CA CYS A 355 39.59 21.15 33.11
C CYS A 355 39.24 20.58 34.49
N THR A 356 38.87 21.44 35.44
CA THR A 356 38.25 21.05 36.71
C THR A 356 36.85 21.63 36.80
N TYR A 357 35.98 21.05 37.64
CA TYR A 357 34.63 21.57 37.82
C TYR A 357 34.15 21.45 39.26
N ASP A 358 33.28 22.37 39.63
CA ASP A 358 32.45 22.29 40.83
C ASP A 358 30.98 22.13 40.39
N LEU A 359 30.23 21.22 41.02
CA LEU A 359 28.82 20.92 40.70
C LEU A 359 27.94 21.32 41.88
N TRP A 360 26.92 22.13 41.61
CA TRP A 360 25.91 22.58 42.57
C TRP A 360 24.51 22.21 42.07
N ILE A 361 23.73 21.52 42.89
CA ILE A 361 22.32 21.23 42.60
C ILE A 361 21.50 22.07 43.58
N GLU A 362 20.79 23.05 43.04
CA GLU A 362 19.96 23.99 43.79
C GLU A 362 18.47 23.66 43.55
N HIS A 363 17.68 23.66 44.61
CA HIS A 363 16.23 23.56 44.52
C HIS A 363 15.66 24.98 44.49
N ARG A 364 14.82 25.28 43.48
CA ARG A 364 14.19 26.58 43.29
C ARG A 364 12.95 26.78 44.15
#